data_AF-A0A951DS46-F1
#
_entry.id   AF-A0A951DS46-F1
#
_cell.length_a   1.000
_cell.length_b   1.000
_cell.length_c   1.000
_cell.angle_alpha   90.00
_cell.angle_beta   90.00
_cell.angle_gamma   90.00
#
_symmetry.space_group_name_H-M   'P 1'
#
loop_
_entity.id
_entity.type
_entity.pdbx_description
1 polymer ?
#
loop_
_entity_poly.entity_id
_entity_poly.type
_entity_poly.pdbx_seq_one_letter_code
_entity_poly.pdbx_strand_id
1 'polypeptide(L)'
;EAVLQRQSPTVETFLLRTSILERLCGPLCDAVLADPAVSGADMLAQLERANLFLVPLNRERRWYRYHHLFAELLRQRLATREDSEEVAALHRRASAWYEDHGLEVDAFHHATAANDLPRAERLIEGRGLPLQFRGALAPILRWLSALPPAVLDARPSLWVTYASVLLATGRTSSIEEKLRAAEQALEGVPTDERTRDVIDRIAATRAMLALGQDDLAALVTQTQRALAYPHPDNLAFRTSATWRLGYAHQRQGERAEARDPSPTPSRPATRRATPSPRSWPRSAWTSAARGRVQAGSDSARSSRQRLRPKSWGCSSRTRSAIG
;
A
#
# COMPACT_ATOMS: atom_id res chain seq x y z
N GLU A 1 25.12 -10.30 -30.54
CA GLU A 1 26.26 -9.61 -29.93
C GLU A 1 26.89 -8.51 -30.81
N ALA A 2 27.10 -8.77 -32.10
CA ALA A 2 27.67 -7.80 -33.05
C ALA A 2 26.88 -6.48 -33.24
N VAL A 3 25.59 -6.44 -32.89
CA VAL A 3 24.73 -5.26 -33.10
C VAL A 3 25.07 -4.10 -32.15
N LEU A 4 25.46 -4.41 -30.90
CA LEU A 4 25.82 -3.41 -29.88
C LEU A 4 27.19 -2.78 -30.14
N GLN A 5 28.19 -3.59 -30.54
CA GLN A 5 29.56 -3.13 -30.83
C GLN A 5 29.67 -2.21 -32.05
N ARG A 6 28.61 -2.15 -32.88
CA ARG A 6 28.53 -1.26 -34.06
C ARG A 6 27.85 0.07 -33.77
N GLN A 7 27.37 0.28 -32.54
CA GLN A 7 26.68 1.53 -32.16
C GLN A 7 27.68 2.57 -31.65
N SER A 8 27.28 3.84 -31.71
CA SER A 8 28.04 4.91 -31.06
C SER A 8 28.02 4.73 -29.52
N PRO A 9 29.04 5.25 -28.81
CA PRO A 9 29.10 5.16 -27.34
C PRO A 9 27.85 5.72 -26.65
N THR A 10 27.25 6.78 -27.20
CA THR A 10 26.02 7.39 -26.70
C THR A 10 24.82 6.44 -26.79
N VAL A 11 24.65 5.77 -27.93
CA VAL A 11 23.55 4.81 -28.14
C VAL A 11 23.73 3.58 -27.25
N GLU A 12 24.97 3.07 -27.13
CA GLU A 12 25.26 1.94 -26.25
C GLU A 12 24.94 2.27 -24.78
N THR A 13 25.38 3.44 -24.30
CA THR A 13 25.12 3.91 -22.93
C THR A 13 23.61 4.05 -22.69
N PHE A 14 22.88 4.63 -23.65
CA PHE A 14 21.42 4.75 -23.57
C PHE A 14 20.74 3.38 -23.44
N LEU A 15 21.08 2.43 -24.31
CA LEU A 15 20.51 1.08 -24.30
C LEU A 15 20.79 0.35 -22.97
N LEU A 16 22.03 0.43 -22.48
CA LEU A 16 22.42 -0.21 -21.23
C LEU A 16 21.67 0.39 -20.04
N ARG A 17 21.72 1.71 -19.86
CA ARG A 17 21.17 2.38 -18.67
C ARG A 17 19.64 2.36 -18.64
N THR A 18 18.97 2.32 -19.78
CA THR A 18 17.50 2.20 -19.85
C THR A 18 16.99 0.76 -19.85
N SER A 19 17.87 -0.24 -19.90
CA SER A 19 17.50 -1.68 -19.89
C SER A 19 16.86 -2.16 -18.58
N ILE A 20 16.98 -1.35 -17.51
CA ILE A 20 16.31 -1.59 -16.23
C ILE A 20 14.79 -1.39 -16.31
N LEU A 21 14.30 -0.73 -17.36
CA LEU A 21 12.90 -0.38 -17.55
C LEU A 21 12.17 -1.46 -18.35
N GLU A 22 11.02 -1.91 -17.86
CA GLU A 22 10.16 -2.83 -18.62
C GLU A 22 9.42 -2.13 -19.77
N ARG A 23 9.08 -0.86 -19.56
CA ARG A 23 8.40 0.01 -20.53
C ARG A 23 9.14 1.34 -20.58
N LEU A 24 9.40 1.81 -21.79
CA LEU A 24 10.15 3.03 -22.07
C LEU A 24 9.24 4.08 -22.68
N CYS A 25 9.39 5.33 -22.25
CA CYS A 25 8.89 6.50 -22.95
C CYS A 25 9.93 7.60 -22.84
N GLY A 26 9.93 8.57 -23.76
CA GLY A 26 10.94 9.63 -23.79
C GLY A 26 11.17 10.31 -22.44
N PRO A 27 10.13 10.87 -21.79
CA PRO A 27 10.27 11.54 -20.49
C PRO A 27 10.79 10.65 -19.36
N LEU A 28 10.50 9.34 -19.40
CA LEU A 28 11.03 8.40 -18.42
C LEU A 28 12.52 8.12 -18.67
N CYS A 29 12.91 7.93 -19.94
CA CYS A 29 14.32 7.77 -20.29
C CYS A 29 15.14 8.99 -19.88
N ASP A 30 14.61 10.20 -20.11
CA ASP A 30 15.25 11.46 -19.72
C ASP A 30 15.45 11.53 -18.20
N ALA A 31 14.41 11.20 -17.43
CA ALA A 31 14.47 11.21 -15.98
C ALA A 31 15.47 10.18 -15.43
N VAL A 32 15.56 9.00 -16.05
CA VAL A 32 16.46 7.92 -15.62
C VAL A 32 17.90 8.21 -16.01
N LEU A 33 18.17 8.81 -17.17
CA LEU A 33 19.54 9.13 -17.58
C LEU A 33 20.06 10.39 -16.90
N ALA A 34 19.16 11.35 -16.60
CA ALA A 34 19.47 12.71 -16.12
C ALA A 34 20.57 13.40 -16.93
N ASP A 35 20.62 13.12 -18.23
CA ASP A 35 21.54 13.73 -19.18
C ASP A 35 20.73 14.66 -20.11
N PRO A 36 20.90 15.99 -20.02
CA PRO A 36 20.17 16.93 -20.85
C PRO A 36 20.65 16.94 -22.31
N ALA A 37 21.80 16.32 -22.63
CA ALA A 37 22.35 16.31 -23.98
C ALA A 37 21.62 15.32 -24.91
N VAL A 38 20.90 14.34 -24.35
CA VAL A 38 20.22 13.30 -25.11
C VAL A 38 18.73 13.31 -24.81
N SER A 39 17.94 13.71 -25.79
CA SER A 39 16.49 13.54 -25.78
C SER A 39 16.15 12.05 -25.94
N GLY A 40 15.57 11.46 -24.90
CA GLY A 40 15.13 10.08 -24.88
C GLY A 40 14.03 9.81 -25.89
N ALA A 41 13.19 10.80 -26.21
CA ALA A 41 12.21 10.68 -27.29
C ALA A 41 12.89 10.55 -28.66
N ASP A 42 13.89 11.38 -28.94
CA ASP A 42 14.61 11.35 -30.21
C ASP A 42 15.46 10.08 -30.34
N MET A 43 16.09 9.66 -29.24
CA MET A 43 16.85 8.41 -29.19
C MET A 43 15.95 7.19 -29.42
N LEU A 44 14.78 7.11 -28.78
CA LEU A 44 13.83 6.02 -29.02
C LEU A 44 13.35 5.99 -30.49
N ALA A 45 13.08 7.16 -31.08
CA ALA A 45 12.72 7.25 -32.49
C ALA A 45 13.87 6.83 -33.43
N GLN A 46 15.11 7.14 -33.08
CA GLN A 46 16.30 6.67 -33.80
C GLN A 46 16.44 5.14 -33.70
N LEU A 47 16.32 4.58 -32.49
CA LEU A 47 16.40 3.13 -32.24
C LEU A 47 15.31 2.36 -33.00
N GLU A 48 14.10 2.91 -33.05
CA GLU A 48 12.99 2.34 -33.81
C GLU A 48 13.29 2.32 -35.31
N ARG A 49 13.75 3.44 -35.90
CA ARG A 49 14.13 3.49 -37.32
C ARG A 49 15.27 2.54 -37.67
N ALA A 50 16.20 2.34 -36.74
CA ALA A 50 17.30 1.40 -36.87
C ALA A 50 16.91 -0.07 -36.61
N ASN A 51 15.64 -0.37 -36.30
CA ASN A 51 15.13 -1.70 -35.97
C ASN A 51 15.93 -2.40 -34.85
N LEU A 52 16.40 -1.64 -33.84
CA LEU A 52 17.23 -2.15 -32.74
C LEU A 52 16.41 -2.84 -31.65
N PHE A 53 15.65 -3.86 -32.05
CA PHE A 53 14.85 -4.72 -31.16
C PHE A 53 13.91 -3.96 -30.22
N LEU A 54 13.48 -2.77 -30.63
CA LEU A 54 12.52 -1.94 -29.93
C LEU A 54 11.11 -2.22 -30.49
N VAL A 55 10.17 -2.54 -29.60
CA VAL A 55 8.79 -2.87 -29.97
C VAL A 55 7.85 -1.79 -29.44
N PRO A 56 7.08 -1.09 -30.30
CA PRO A 56 6.10 -0.12 -29.84
C PRO A 56 4.93 -0.83 -29.13
N LEU A 57 4.49 -0.27 -28.00
CA LEU A 57 3.39 -0.79 -27.19
C LEU A 57 2.05 -0.12 -27.51
N ASN A 58 2.07 1.03 -28.18
CA ASN A 58 0.88 1.78 -28.55
C ASN A 58 0.96 2.33 -29.97
N ARG A 59 -0.22 2.62 -30.56
CA ARG A 59 -0.33 3.20 -31.91
C ARG A 59 0.31 4.57 -32.01
N GLU A 60 0.29 5.33 -30.93
CA GLU A 60 0.91 6.66 -30.82
C GLU A 60 2.44 6.61 -30.71
N ARG A 61 3.05 5.42 -30.61
CA ARG A 61 4.51 5.21 -30.49
C ARG A 61 5.15 6.07 -29.39
N ARG A 62 4.47 6.16 -28.25
CA ARG A 62 4.97 6.85 -27.04
C ARG A 62 5.59 5.89 -26.04
N TRP A 63 5.09 4.66 -26.04
CA TRP A 63 5.56 3.61 -25.17
C TRP A 63 6.20 2.52 -25.99
N TYR A 64 7.36 2.07 -25.52
CA TYR A 64 8.17 1.06 -26.15
C TYR A 64 8.58 0.01 -25.13
N ARG A 65 9.00 -1.15 -25.62
CA ARG A 65 9.74 -2.14 -24.82
C ARG A 65 10.90 -2.66 -25.64
N TYR A 66 11.99 -3.02 -24.98
CA TYR A 66 12.97 -3.87 -25.61
C TYR A 66 12.41 -5.28 -25.79
N HIS A 67 12.85 -5.96 -26.86
CA HIS A 67 12.62 -7.39 -26.99
C HIS A 67 13.25 -8.12 -25.80
N HIS A 68 12.55 -9.10 -25.22
CA HIS A 68 12.92 -9.73 -23.94
C HIS A 68 14.38 -10.20 -23.87
N LEU A 69 14.84 -11.00 -24.85
CA LEU A 69 16.25 -11.48 -24.90
C LEU A 69 17.26 -10.34 -25.03
N PHE A 70 16.90 -9.26 -25.73
CA PHE A 70 17.77 -8.10 -25.88
C PHE A 70 17.87 -7.34 -24.55
N ALA A 71 16.75 -7.16 -23.86
CA ALA A 71 16.72 -6.55 -22.54
C ALA A 71 17.54 -7.34 -21.51
N GLU A 72 17.48 -8.66 -21.53
CA GLU A 72 18.29 -9.53 -20.67
C GLU A 72 19.79 -9.38 -20.93
N LEU A 73 20.21 -9.40 -22.20
CA LEU A 73 21.59 -9.17 -22.58
C LEU A 73 22.08 -7.78 -22.11
N LEU A 74 21.27 -6.75 -22.28
CA LEU A 74 21.61 -5.39 -21.86
C LEU A 74 21.76 -5.29 -20.33
N ARG A 75 20.86 -5.91 -19.57
CA ARG A 75 20.95 -5.92 -18.09
C ARG A 75 22.17 -6.66 -17.58
N GLN A 76 22.51 -7.80 -18.19
CA GLN A 76 23.74 -8.53 -17.85
C GLN A 76 24.98 -7.67 -18.09
N ARG A 77 25.05 -6.98 -19.25
CA ARG A 77 26.15 -6.07 -19.56
C ARG A 77 26.20 -4.85 -18.66
N LEU A 78 25.05 -4.28 -18.30
CA LEU A 78 24.97 -3.18 -17.36
C LEU A 78 25.60 -3.56 -16.02
N ALA A 79 25.27 -4.75 -15.51
CA ALA A 79 25.83 -5.26 -14.25
C ALA A 79 27.35 -5.55 -14.32
N THR A 80 27.90 -5.84 -15.50
CA THR A 80 29.36 -6.01 -15.68
C THR A 80 30.10 -4.68 -15.85
N ARG A 81 29.45 -3.67 -16.44
CA ARG A 81 30.10 -2.42 -16.87
C ARG A 81 29.99 -1.29 -15.85
N GLU A 82 28.87 -1.20 -15.15
CA GLU A 82 28.58 -0.11 -14.21
C GLU A 82 28.65 -0.64 -12.77
N ASP A 83 29.06 0.22 -11.85
CA ASP A 83 29.07 -0.11 -10.43
C ASP A 83 27.65 -0.33 -9.89
N SER A 84 27.52 -1.16 -8.85
CA SER A 84 26.23 -1.45 -8.23
C SER A 84 25.51 -0.18 -7.75
N GLU A 85 26.25 0.85 -7.36
CA GLU A 85 25.67 2.12 -6.89
C GLU A 85 25.13 2.97 -8.06
N GLU A 86 25.78 2.94 -9.22
CA GLU A 86 25.28 3.60 -10.45
C GLU A 86 23.98 2.93 -10.92
N VAL A 87 23.95 1.59 -10.89
CA VAL A 87 22.72 0.83 -11.19
C VAL A 87 21.63 1.17 -10.19
N ALA A 88 21.93 1.22 -8.89
CA ALA A 88 20.98 1.63 -7.86
C ALA A 88 20.47 3.06 -8.09
N ALA A 89 21.33 4.00 -8.52
CA ALA A 89 20.93 5.37 -8.83
C ALA A 89 19.97 5.45 -10.03
N LEU A 90 20.14 4.61 -11.06
CA LEU A 90 19.18 4.49 -12.16
C LEU A 90 17.81 4.02 -11.64
N HIS A 91 17.80 2.98 -10.80
CA HIS A 91 16.56 2.49 -10.19
C HIS A 91 15.91 3.54 -9.27
N ARG A 92 16.65 4.30 -8.46
CA ARG A 92 16.08 5.38 -7.62
C ARG A 92 15.40 6.47 -8.45
N ARG A 93 16.01 6.87 -9.57
CA ARG A 93 15.42 7.84 -10.51
C ARG A 93 14.16 7.31 -11.16
N ALA A 94 14.18 6.06 -11.62
CA ALA A 94 13.00 5.39 -12.16
C ALA A 94 11.87 5.33 -11.11
N SER A 95 12.19 4.93 -9.87
CA SER A 95 11.23 4.88 -8.77
C SER A 95 10.56 6.23 -8.52
N ALA A 96 11.34 7.32 -8.52
CA ALA A 96 10.81 8.67 -8.37
C ALA A 96 9.87 9.07 -9.49
N TRP A 97 10.27 8.84 -10.74
CA TRP A 97 9.43 9.16 -11.88
C TRP A 97 8.11 8.38 -11.84
N TYR A 98 8.15 7.08 -11.54
CA TYR A 98 6.94 6.25 -11.46
C TYR A 98 5.99 6.72 -10.35
N GLU A 99 6.52 7.08 -9.18
CA GLU A 99 5.71 7.60 -8.08
C GLU A 99 5.02 8.92 -8.46
N ASP A 100 5.75 9.85 -9.09
CA ASP A 100 5.20 11.15 -9.53
C ASP A 100 4.10 11.00 -10.59
N HIS A 101 4.09 9.88 -11.31
CA HIS A 101 3.08 9.55 -12.33
C HIS A 101 1.98 8.61 -11.80
N GLY A 102 1.95 8.32 -10.50
CA GLY A 102 0.93 7.48 -9.85
C GLY A 102 1.06 5.98 -10.13
N LEU A 103 2.22 5.55 -10.63
CA LEU A 103 2.55 4.14 -10.91
C LEU A 103 3.31 3.54 -9.73
N GLU A 104 2.64 3.47 -8.58
CA GLU A 104 3.29 3.11 -7.30
C GLU A 104 3.86 1.68 -7.26
N VAL A 105 3.26 0.73 -8.01
CA VAL A 105 3.76 -0.65 -8.08
C VAL A 105 5.10 -0.69 -8.82
N ASP A 106 5.20 -0.05 -9.99
CA ASP A 106 6.46 0.10 -10.71
C ASP A 106 7.48 0.86 -9.84
N ALA A 107 7.05 1.92 -9.15
CA ALA A 107 7.91 2.67 -8.23
C ALA A 107 8.49 1.79 -7.11
N PHE A 108 7.67 0.91 -6.52
CA PHE A 108 8.09 -0.03 -5.50
C PHE A 108 9.08 -1.06 -6.04
N HIS A 109 8.83 -1.62 -7.23
CA HIS A 109 9.76 -2.53 -7.88
C HIS A 109 11.14 -1.89 -8.07
N HIS A 110 11.19 -0.64 -8.52
CA HIS A 110 12.46 0.06 -8.67
C HIS A 110 13.10 0.44 -7.32
N ALA A 111 12.33 0.82 -6.30
CA ALA A 111 12.87 1.09 -4.97
C ALA A 111 13.53 -0.17 -4.35
N THR A 112 12.87 -1.32 -4.48
CA THR A 112 13.41 -2.59 -3.98
C THR A 112 14.63 -3.05 -4.76
N ALA A 113 14.65 -2.88 -6.08
CA ALA A 113 15.82 -3.17 -6.92
C ALA A 113 17.03 -2.25 -6.63
N ALA A 114 16.78 -1.02 -6.19
CA ALA A 114 17.83 -0.10 -5.72
C ALA A 114 18.31 -0.36 -4.28
N ASN A 115 17.72 -1.34 -3.59
CA ASN A 115 17.87 -1.53 -2.14
C ASN A 115 17.56 -0.26 -1.31
N ASP A 116 16.65 0.59 -1.81
CA ASP A 116 16.21 1.81 -1.13
C ASP A 116 15.09 1.47 -0.13
N LEU A 117 15.51 0.94 1.02
CA LEU A 117 14.59 0.51 2.09
C LEU A 117 13.66 1.63 2.58
N PRO A 118 14.14 2.88 2.86
CA PRO A 118 13.25 3.98 3.26
C PRO A 118 12.16 4.24 2.23
N ARG A 119 12.50 4.25 0.94
CA ARG A 119 11.53 4.50 -0.12
C ARG A 119 10.56 3.34 -0.29
N ALA A 120 11.03 2.11 -0.25
CA ALA A 120 10.20 0.92 -0.36
C ALA A 120 9.16 0.85 0.78
N GLU A 121 9.59 1.09 2.02
CA GLU A 121 8.71 1.18 3.21
C GLU A 121 7.63 2.23 3.02
N ARG A 122 8.02 3.46 2.67
CA ARG A 122 7.08 4.58 2.44
C ARG A 122 6.09 4.30 1.31
N LEU A 123 6.53 3.65 0.23
CA LEU A 123 5.66 3.29 -0.90
C LEU A 123 4.64 2.21 -0.52
N ILE A 124 5.01 1.27 0.36
CA ILE A 124 4.05 0.28 0.88
C ILE A 124 2.99 0.94 1.74
N GLU A 125 3.40 1.83 2.66
CA GLU A 125 2.49 2.54 3.54
C GLU A 125 1.55 3.46 2.75
N GLY A 126 2.09 4.15 1.74
CA GLY A 126 1.35 5.01 0.82
C GLY A 126 0.81 6.28 1.51
N ARG A 127 0.37 7.25 0.70
CA ARG A 127 -0.22 8.51 1.21
C ARG A 127 -1.70 8.40 1.59
N GLY A 128 -2.23 7.18 1.69
CA GLY A 128 -3.66 6.93 1.83
C GLY A 128 -3.95 5.45 2.05
N LEU A 129 -4.43 4.75 1.01
CA LEU A 129 -4.61 3.31 1.11
C LEU A 129 -3.27 2.58 0.87
N PRO A 130 -2.81 1.70 1.77
CA PRO A 130 -1.56 0.97 1.59
C PRO A 130 -1.48 0.14 0.30
N LEU A 131 -0.28 -0.04 -0.24
CA LEU A 131 -0.03 -0.66 -1.55
C LEU A 131 -0.51 -2.12 -1.64
N GLN A 132 -0.54 -2.83 -0.50
CA GLN A 132 -1.10 -4.19 -0.43
C GLN A 132 -2.58 -4.25 -0.82
N PHE A 133 -3.35 -3.18 -0.59
CA PHE A 133 -4.76 -3.11 -1.00
C PHE A 133 -4.92 -2.62 -2.45
N ARG A 134 -3.82 -2.25 -3.12
CA ARG A 134 -3.78 -1.83 -4.53
C ARG A 134 -3.26 -2.93 -5.46
N GLY A 135 -3.21 -4.18 -4.98
CA GLY A 135 -2.88 -5.36 -5.79
C GLY A 135 -1.41 -5.83 -5.74
N ALA A 136 -0.56 -5.21 -4.92
CA ALA A 136 0.87 -5.54 -4.87
C ALA A 136 1.25 -6.59 -3.80
N LEU A 137 0.32 -7.43 -3.35
CA LEU A 137 0.55 -8.41 -2.26
C LEU A 137 1.75 -9.33 -2.54
N ALA A 138 1.83 -9.91 -3.74
CA ALA A 138 2.87 -10.87 -4.08
C ALA A 138 4.28 -10.25 -4.19
N PRO A 139 4.47 -9.11 -4.88
CA PRO A 139 5.75 -8.37 -4.84
C PRO A 139 6.21 -8.01 -3.43
N ILE A 140 5.31 -7.48 -2.60
CA ILE A 140 5.64 -7.07 -1.22
C ILE A 140 6.04 -8.29 -0.40
N LEU A 141 5.28 -9.39 -0.49
CA LEU A 141 5.58 -10.62 0.24
C LEU A 141 6.96 -11.18 -0.14
N ARG A 142 7.28 -11.24 -1.44
CA ARG A 142 8.58 -11.71 -1.92
C ARG A 142 9.71 -10.83 -1.40
N TRP A 143 9.56 -9.51 -1.47
CA TRP A 143 10.57 -8.57 -0.98
C TRP A 143 10.78 -8.73 0.53
N LEU A 144 9.71 -8.71 1.33
CA LEU A 144 9.81 -8.88 2.79
C LEU A 144 10.44 -10.22 3.19
N SER A 145 10.13 -11.29 2.46
CA SER A 145 10.73 -12.61 2.73
C SER A 145 12.22 -12.71 2.37
N ALA A 146 12.72 -11.82 1.53
CA ALA A 146 14.12 -11.77 1.12
C ALA A 146 14.98 -10.87 2.02
N LEU A 147 14.38 -10.04 2.88
CA LEU A 147 15.10 -9.16 3.79
C LEU A 147 15.72 -9.95 4.96
N PRO A 148 16.97 -9.63 5.35
CA PRO A 148 17.56 -10.19 6.56
C PRO A 148 16.75 -9.80 7.81
N PRO A 149 16.64 -10.67 8.84
CA PRO A 149 15.96 -10.34 10.10
C PRO A 149 16.48 -9.04 10.72
N ALA A 150 17.79 -8.80 10.71
CA ALA A 150 18.39 -7.57 11.24
C ALA A 150 17.83 -6.28 10.59
N VAL A 151 17.44 -6.32 9.31
CA VAL A 151 16.82 -5.18 8.62
C VAL A 151 15.37 -4.98 9.08
N LEU A 152 14.66 -6.07 9.33
CA LEU A 152 13.28 -6.05 9.82
C LEU A 152 13.23 -5.61 11.30
N ASP A 153 14.19 -6.05 12.11
CA ASP A 153 14.32 -5.65 13.51
C ASP A 153 14.65 -4.16 13.65
N ALA A 154 15.49 -3.62 12.76
CA ALA A 154 15.74 -2.18 12.69
C ALA A 154 14.50 -1.37 12.23
N ARG A 155 13.47 -2.03 11.67
CA ARG A 155 12.28 -1.40 11.09
C ARG A 155 11.01 -2.19 11.42
N PRO A 156 10.49 -2.11 12.66
CA PRO A 156 9.38 -2.93 13.14
C PRO A 156 8.10 -2.81 12.30
N SER A 157 7.87 -1.66 11.66
CA SER A 157 6.81 -1.44 10.66
C SER A 157 6.80 -2.48 9.54
N LEU A 158 7.96 -2.99 9.13
CA LEU A 158 8.09 -4.03 8.10
C LEU A 158 7.63 -5.40 8.60
N TRP A 159 7.90 -5.75 9.86
CA TRP A 159 7.36 -6.97 10.47
C TRP A 159 5.83 -6.95 10.50
N VAL A 160 5.24 -5.81 10.86
CA VAL A 160 3.78 -5.65 10.88
C VAL A 160 3.19 -5.70 9.48
N THR A 161 3.86 -5.07 8.52
CA THR A 161 3.49 -5.15 7.09
C THR A 161 3.52 -6.60 6.62
N TYR A 162 4.56 -7.36 6.96
CA TYR A 162 4.69 -8.76 6.62
C TYR A 162 3.51 -9.58 7.18
N ALA A 163 3.21 -9.43 8.47
CA ALA A 163 2.05 -10.06 9.09
C ALA A 163 0.72 -9.70 8.38
N SER A 164 0.54 -8.43 8.01
CA SER A 164 -0.67 -7.96 7.32
C SER A 164 -0.82 -8.55 5.90
N VAL A 165 0.28 -8.71 5.17
CA VAL A 165 0.29 -9.31 3.82
C VAL A 165 0.07 -10.82 3.89
N LEU A 166 0.63 -11.49 4.91
CA LEU A 166 0.35 -12.91 5.19
C LEU A 166 -1.13 -13.13 5.49
N LEU A 167 -1.74 -12.25 6.29
CA LEU A 167 -3.17 -12.29 6.58
C LEU A 167 -4.02 -12.10 5.32
N ALA A 168 -3.69 -11.10 4.50
CA ALA A 168 -4.39 -10.83 3.24
C ALA A 168 -4.25 -11.96 2.20
N THR A 169 -3.20 -12.78 2.30
CA THR A 169 -2.98 -13.95 1.44
C THR A 169 -3.47 -15.27 2.07
N GLY A 170 -4.11 -15.20 3.25
CA GLY A 170 -4.67 -16.37 3.95
C GLY A 170 -3.63 -17.26 4.65
N ARG A 171 -2.36 -16.84 4.72
CA ARG A 171 -1.27 -17.60 5.34
C ARG A 171 -1.16 -17.25 6.83
N THR A 172 -1.90 -17.96 7.67
CA THR A 172 -2.08 -17.57 9.08
C THR A 172 -1.04 -18.13 10.05
N SER A 173 -0.29 -19.16 9.67
CA SER A 173 0.55 -19.94 10.59
C SER A 173 1.71 -19.17 11.23
N SER A 174 2.25 -18.15 10.57
CA SER A 174 3.40 -17.38 11.07
C SER A 174 3.06 -15.92 11.43
N ILE A 175 1.79 -15.51 11.37
CA ILE A 175 1.39 -14.12 11.63
C ILE A 175 1.80 -13.68 13.04
N GLU A 176 1.47 -14.48 14.06
CA GLU A 176 1.75 -14.12 15.45
C GLU A 176 3.25 -14.07 15.74
N GLU A 177 4.06 -14.94 15.12
CA GLU A 177 5.52 -14.90 15.23
C GLU A 177 6.08 -13.56 14.71
N LYS A 178 5.58 -13.09 13.56
CA LYS A 178 6.02 -11.83 12.94
C LYS A 178 5.57 -10.62 13.76
N LEU A 179 4.38 -10.66 14.34
CA LEU A 179 3.88 -9.59 15.23
C LEU A 179 4.67 -9.52 16.54
N ARG A 180 5.07 -10.67 17.12
CA ARG A 180 5.94 -10.69 18.30
C ARG A 180 7.34 -10.16 18.00
N ALA A 181 7.91 -10.48 16.85
CA ALA A 181 9.19 -9.91 16.42
C ALA A 181 9.11 -8.38 16.32
N ALA A 182 8.00 -7.83 15.82
CA ALA A 182 7.75 -6.40 15.82
C ALA A 182 7.70 -5.81 17.24
N GLU A 183 7.01 -6.48 18.17
CA GLU A 183 6.92 -6.03 19.57
C GLU A 183 8.29 -6.05 20.26
N GLN A 184 9.06 -7.13 20.10
CA GLN A 184 10.41 -7.26 20.64
C GLN A 184 11.34 -6.16 20.13
N ALA A 185 11.25 -5.84 18.85
CA ALA A 185 12.03 -4.76 18.25
C ALA A 185 11.62 -3.35 18.70
N LEU A 186 10.44 -3.20 19.33
CA LEU A 186 9.98 -1.97 19.96
C LEU A 186 10.31 -1.90 21.46
N GLU A 187 10.80 -2.97 22.09
CA GLU A 187 11.16 -2.97 23.50
C GLU A 187 12.30 -1.97 23.77
N GLY A 188 12.08 -1.06 24.73
CA GLY A 188 13.05 -0.02 25.07
C GLY A 188 13.09 1.18 24.11
N VAL A 189 12.29 1.18 23.04
CA VAL A 189 12.15 2.34 22.14
C VAL A 189 11.16 3.35 22.77
N PRO A 190 11.49 4.66 22.84
CA PRO A 190 10.57 5.67 23.34
C PRO A 190 9.26 5.70 22.55
N THR A 191 8.13 5.79 23.26
CA THR A 191 6.79 5.75 22.66
C THR A 191 6.40 7.08 21.99
N ASP A 192 6.99 7.34 20.83
CA ASP A 192 6.62 8.45 19.95
C ASP A 192 5.39 8.12 19.07
N GLU A 193 5.00 9.06 18.20
CA GLU A 193 3.87 8.88 17.29
C GLU A 193 4.07 7.72 16.31
N ARG A 194 5.30 7.54 15.81
CA ARG A 194 5.65 6.46 14.90
C ARG A 194 5.54 5.09 15.57
N THR A 195 6.07 4.97 16.78
CA THR A 195 6.00 3.74 17.58
C THR A 195 4.55 3.39 17.91
N ARG A 196 3.72 4.39 18.22
CA ARG A 196 2.28 4.20 18.44
C ARG A 196 1.55 3.70 17.20
N ASP A 197 1.84 4.24 16.01
CA ASP A 197 1.26 3.73 14.76
C ASP A 197 1.59 2.25 14.54
N VAL A 198 2.82 1.84 14.80
CA VAL A 198 3.22 0.43 14.67
C VAL A 198 2.46 -0.46 15.67
N ILE A 199 2.34 -0.04 16.94
CA ILE A 199 1.58 -0.76 17.98
C ILE A 199 0.10 -0.91 17.57
N ASP A 200 -0.51 0.14 17.05
CA ASP A 200 -1.89 0.12 16.58
C ASP A 200 -2.07 -0.85 15.41
N ARG A 201 -1.13 -0.86 14.47
CA ARG A 201 -1.14 -1.79 13.34
C ARG A 201 -0.94 -3.25 13.78
N ILE A 202 -0.15 -3.50 14.82
CA ILE A 202 -0.02 -4.83 15.45
C ILE A 202 -1.39 -5.26 15.99
N ALA A 203 -2.01 -4.44 16.83
CA ALA A 203 -3.30 -4.73 17.43
C ALA A 203 -4.40 -4.95 16.38
N ALA A 204 -4.42 -4.14 15.32
CA ALA A 204 -5.37 -4.30 14.22
C ALA A 204 -5.16 -5.59 13.41
N THR A 205 -3.90 -5.98 13.19
CA THR A 205 -3.59 -7.24 12.49
C THR A 205 -4.04 -8.44 13.34
N ARG A 206 -3.80 -8.41 14.66
CA ARG A 206 -4.32 -9.45 15.58
C ARG A 206 -5.84 -9.47 15.63
N ALA A 207 -6.50 -8.32 15.63
CA ALA A 207 -7.96 -8.24 15.60
C ALA A 207 -8.53 -8.88 14.33
N MET A 208 -7.91 -8.63 13.17
CA MET A 208 -8.33 -9.27 11.92
C MET A 208 -8.07 -10.79 11.89
N LEU A 209 -6.97 -11.25 12.48
CA LEU A 209 -6.71 -12.68 12.66
C LEU A 209 -7.77 -13.34 13.56
N ALA A 210 -8.08 -12.72 14.70
CA ALA A 210 -9.10 -13.19 15.65
C ALA A 210 -10.50 -13.23 15.00
N LEU A 211 -10.83 -12.23 14.17
CA LEU A 211 -12.07 -12.23 13.39
C LEU A 211 -12.17 -13.45 12.46
N GLY A 212 -11.08 -13.79 11.75
CA GLY A 212 -11.04 -14.97 10.88
C GLY A 212 -11.11 -16.30 11.63
N GLN A 213 -10.72 -16.31 12.91
CA GLN A 213 -10.78 -17.47 13.80
C GLN A 213 -12.07 -17.55 14.63
N ASP A 214 -12.97 -16.56 14.49
CA ASP A 214 -14.19 -16.39 15.32
C ASP A 214 -13.90 -16.28 16.84
N ASP A 215 -12.67 -15.86 17.22
CA ASP A 215 -12.31 -15.57 18.61
C ASP A 215 -12.79 -14.16 19.00
N LEU A 216 -14.02 -14.09 19.49
CA LEU A 216 -14.66 -12.82 19.87
C LEU A 216 -13.96 -12.14 21.05
N ALA A 217 -13.36 -12.89 21.97
CA ALA A 217 -12.71 -12.31 23.16
C ALA A 217 -11.40 -11.61 22.76
N ALA A 218 -10.58 -12.27 21.93
CA ALA A 218 -9.41 -11.66 21.35
C ALA A 218 -9.77 -10.50 20.42
N LEU A 219 -10.83 -10.64 19.62
CA LEU A 219 -11.31 -9.58 18.71
C LEU A 219 -11.64 -8.29 19.48
N VAL A 220 -12.40 -8.36 20.57
CA VAL A 220 -12.75 -7.17 21.38
C VAL A 220 -11.49 -6.55 21.98
N THR A 221 -10.66 -7.37 22.62
CA THR A 221 -9.44 -6.91 23.31
C THR A 221 -8.49 -6.19 22.35
N GLN A 222 -8.22 -6.80 21.19
CA GLN A 222 -7.29 -6.25 20.21
C GLN A 222 -7.87 -5.03 19.49
N THR A 223 -9.18 -5.01 19.23
CA THR A 223 -9.82 -3.84 18.61
C THR A 223 -9.83 -2.64 19.57
N GLN A 224 -10.03 -2.86 20.87
CA GLN A 224 -9.90 -1.80 21.88
C GLN A 224 -8.48 -1.27 21.98
N ARG A 225 -7.46 -2.15 21.96
CA ARG A 225 -6.05 -1.74 21.92
C ARG A 225 -5.74 -0.88 20.69
N ALA A 226 -6.20 -1.30 19.51
CA ALA A 226 -6.04 -0.54 18.27
C ALA A 226 -6.77 0.82 18.27
N LEU A 227 -7.80 0.98 19.11
CA LEU A 227 -8.56 2.23 19.25
C LEU A 227 -8.07 3.13 20.39
N ALA A 228 -7.06 2.69 21.16
CA ALA A 228 -6.52 3.47 22.27
C ALA A 228 -5.70 4.67 21.80
N TYR A 229 -5.05 4.59 20.62
CA TYR A 229 -4.16 5.65 20.10
C TYR A 229 -4.47 6.08 18.65
N PRO A 230 -5.74 6.31 18.28
CA PRO A 230 -6.15 6.32 16.89
C PRO A 230 -5.51 7.48 16.11
N HIS A 231 -4.66 7.19 15.14
CA HIS A 231 -4.11 8.19 14.21
C HIS A 231 -5.26 9.05 13.64
N PRO A 232 -5.21 10.40 13.75
CA PRO A 232 -6.32 11.30 13.39
C PRO A 232 -6.81 11.12 11.96
N ASP A 233 -5.88 10.86 11.03
CA ASP A 233 -6.15 10.85 9.60
C ASP A 233 -6.57 9.48 9.03
N ASN A 234 -6.56 8.40 9.82
CA ASN A 234 -6.84 7.07 9.29
C ASN A 234 -8.33 6.68 9.43
N LEU A 235 -9.19 7.39 8.69
CA LEU A 235 -10.65 7.19 8.70
C LEU A 235 -11.05 5.74 8.35
N ALA A 236 -10.35 5.11 7.41
CA ALA A 236 -10.59 3.74 7.00
C ALA A 236 -10.36 2.76 8.16
N PHE A 237 -9.28 2.98 8.92
CA PHE A 237 -8.95 2.17 10.08
C PHE A 237 -9.98 2.31 11.20
N ARG A 238 -10.37 3.54 11.55
CA ARG A 238 -11.41 3.80 12.59
C ARG A 238 -12.76 3.19 12.22
N THR A 239 -13.15 3.31 10.95
CA THR A 239 -14.40 2.72 10.43
C THR A 239 -14.37 1.20 10.57
N SER A 240 -13.26 0.57 10.18
CA SER A 240 -13.08 -0.88 10.28
C SER A 240 -13.07 -1.37 11.73
N ALA A 241 -12.37 -0.68 12.63
CA ALA A 241 -12.31 -1.03 14.04
C ALA A 241 -13.69 -0.88 14.74
N THR A 242 -14.42 0.19 14.44
CA THR A 242 -15.78 0.40 14.99
C THR A 242 -16.73 -0.70 14.51
N TRP A 243 -16.66 -1.07 13.23
CA TRP A 243 -17.45 -2.18 12.69
C TRP A 243 -17.12 -3.51 13.38
N ARG A 244 -15.84 -3.81 13.61
CA ARG A 244 -15.41 -5.04 14.32
C ARG A 244 -15.96 -5.13 15.73
N LEU A 245 -15.97 -4.03 16.49
CA LEU A 245 -16.60 -4.00 17.82
C LEU A 245 -18.11 -4.24 17.74
N GLY A 246 -18.79 -3.57 16.81
CA GLY A 246 -20.23 -3.78 16.59
C GLY A 246 -20.55 -5.24 16.27
N TYR A 247 -19.78 -5.86 15.37
CA TYR A 247 -19.91 -7.27 15.02
C TYR A 247 -19.66 -8.19 16.23
N ALA A 248 -18.62 -7.94 17.01
CA ALA A 248 -18.30 -8.75 18.18
C ALA A 248 -19.42 -8.69 19.23
N HIS A 249 -19.96 -7.51 19.50
CA HIS A 249 -21.07 -7.34 20.45
C HIS A 249 -22.36 -7.97 19.94
N GLN A 250 -22.67 -7.86 18.64
CA GLN A 250 -23.83 -8.55 18.06
C GLN A 250 -23.72 -10.06 18.25
N ARG A 251 -22.57 -10.65 17.92
CA ARG A 251 -22.33 -12.10 18.08
C ARG A 251 -22.35 -12.55 19.54
N GLN A 252 -21.88 -11.71 20.47
CA GLN A 252 -22.01 -11.99 21.91
C GLN A 252 -23.47 -11.97 22.38
N GLY A 253 -24.28 -11.02 21.87
CA GLY A 253 -25.72 -10.95 22.14
C GLY A 253 -26.46 -12.18 21.62
N GLU A 254 -26.22 -12.59 20.37
CA GLU A 254 -26.81 -13.79 19.76
C GLU A 254 -26.44 -15.07 20.55
N ARG A 255 -25.21 -15.17 21.09
CA ARG A 255 -24.80 -16.28 21.95
C ARG A 255 -25.45 -16.26 23.34
N ALA A 256 -25.73 -15.08 23.89
CA ALA A 256 -26.43 -14.95 25.15
C ALA A 256 -27.91 -15.36 24.99
N GLU A 257 -28.57 -14.92 23.92
CA GLU A 257 -29.93 -15.34 23.56
C GLU A 257 -30.01 -16.84 23.26
N ALA A 258 -29.01 -17.44 22.60
CA ALA A 258 -28.97 -18.88 22.36
C ALA A 258 -28.72 -19.72 23.63
N ARG A 259 -28.03 -19.17 24.64
CA ARG A 259 -27.77 -19.83 25.93
C ARG A 259 -28.93 -19.73 26.90
N ASP A 260 -29.76 -18.71 26.75
CA ASP A 260 -31.04 -18.57 27.44
C ASP A 260 -32.18 -18.63 26.42
N PRO A 261 -32.48 -19.82 25.84
CA PRO A 261 -33.60 -20.00 24.94
C PRO A 261 -34.89 -19.95 25.75
N SER A 262 -35.26 -18.78 26.26
CA SER A 262 -36.54 -18.57 26.91
C SER A 262 -37.66 -18.98 25.93
N PRO A 263 -38.57 -19.89 26.30
CA PRO A 263 -39.62 -20.30 25.39
C PRO A 263 -40.78 -19.33 25.54
N THR A 264 -40.78 -18.20 24.83
CA THR A 264 -42.02 -17.53 24.39
C THR A 264 -41.75 -16.31 23.50
N PRO A 265 -42.46 -16.16 22.36
CA PRO A 265 -42.48 -14.92 21.62
C PRO A 265 -43.42 -13.94 22.35
N SER A 266 -42.87 -12.94 23.04
CA SER A 266 -43.68 -11.80 23.46
C SER A 266 -44.13 -11.04 22.21
N ARG A 267 -45.38 -11.27 21.80
CA ARG A 267 -46.10 -10.46 20.79
C ARG A 267 -45.99 -8.97 21.13
N PRO A 268 -45.97 -8.06 20.13
CA PRO A 268 -45.92 -6.64 20.40
C PRO A 268 -47.24 -6.19 21.03
N ALA A 269 -47.21 -5.84 22.31
CA ALA A 269 -48.33 -5.19 22.98
C ALA A 269 -48.41 -3.72 22.54
N THR A 270 -49.28 -3.43 21.58
CA THR A 270 -49.83 -2.10 21.37
C THR A 270 -50.70 -1.73 22.56
N ARG A 271 -50.26 -0.79 23.42
CA ARG A 271 -51.13 0.22 24.02
C ARG A 271 -50.38 1.29 24.81
N ARG A 272 -50.75 2.54 24.52
CA ARG A 272 -50.46 3.75 25.30
C ARG A 272 -51.01 3.62 26.72
N ALA A 273 -50.22 3.97 27.73
CA ALA A 273 -50.63 4.76 28.91
C ALA A 273 -49.40 5.05 29.81
N THR A 274 -49.09 6.33 29.98
CA THR A 274 -48.35 6.90 31.13
C THR A 274 -49.33 7.05 32.31
N PRO A 275 -48.91 7.00 33.60
CA PRO A 275 -48.04 8.03 34.21
C PRO A 275 -47.01 7.56 35.26
N SER A 276 -46.01 8.42 35.49
CA SER A 276 -45.03 8.42 36.62
C SER A 276 -45.58 9.22 37.83
N PRO A 277 -44.88 9.48 38.98
CA PRO A 277 -43.48 9.15 39.36
C PRO A 277 -43.24 8.79 40.87
N ARG A 278 -41.95 8.57 41.20
CA ARG A 278 -41.25 8.42 42.51
C ARG A 278 -40.78 6.97 42.72
N SER A 279 -39.50 6.63 42.84
CA SER A 279 -38.30 7.30 43.37
C SER A 279 -37.08 6.51 42.83
N TRP A 280 -35.97 7.07 42.37
CA TRP A 280 -34.79 7.53 43.14
C TRP A 280 -33.75 8.17 42.15
N PRO A 281 -32.80 9.00 42.61
CA PRO A 281 -32.00 9.90 41.78
C PRO A 281 -30.53 9.49 41.50
N ARG A 282 -30.01 10.05 40.37
CA ARG A 282 -28.64 10.52 40.00
C ARG A 282 -27.45 9.54 40.18
N SER A 283 -26.54 9.32 39.22
CA SER A 283 -25.99 10.17 38.15
C SER A 283 -25.34 9.27 37.06
N ALA A 284 -25.76 9.38 35.80
CA ALA A 284 -25.13 10.19 34.74
C ALA A 284 -23.91 9.53 34.09
N TRP A 285 -24.10 8.81 32.98
CA TRP A 285 -23.15 8.63 31.86
C TRP A 285 -23.85 7.84 30.74
N THR A 286 -24.74 8.46 29.94
CA THR A 286 -25.13 7.94 28.59
C THR A 286 -26.10 8.90 27.89
N SER A 287 -25.61 10.04 27.40
CA SER A 287 -26.41 10.91 26.51
C SER A 287 -25.62 11.47 25.32
N ALA A 288 -24.44 10.92 25.01
CA ALA A 288 -23.66 11.32 23.82
C ALA A 288 -23.72 10.32 22.65
N ALA A 289 -24.31 9.13 22.81
CA ALA A 289 -24.24 8.06 21.81
C ALA A 289 -25.44 7.95 20.85
N ARG A 290 -26.53 8.71 21.04
CA ARG A 290 -27.73 8.63 20.17
C ARG A 290 -27.87 9.74 19.12
N GLY A 291 -26.91 10.66 19.03
CA GLY A 291 -26.96 11.79 18.08
C GLY A 291 -26.14 11.62 16.78
N ARG A 292 -25.33 10.58 16.62
CA ARG A 292 -24.37 10.46 15.49
C ARG A 292 -24.57 9.25 14.58
N VAL A 293 -25.73 8.58 14.64
CA VAL A 293 -26.03 7.46 13.73
C VAL A 293 -26.84 7.91 12.51
N GLN A 294 -27.56 9.03 12.58
CA GLN A 294 -28.37 9.51 11.45
C GLN A 294 -27.59 10.33 10.41
N ALA A 295 -26.40 10.85 10.73
CA ALA A 295 -25.60 11.67 9.81
C ALA A 295 -24.74 10.85 8.82
N GLY A 296 -24.53 9.55 9.09
CA GLY A 296 -23.69 8.67 8.25
C GLY A 296 -24.39 8.16 6.99
N SER A 297 -25.73 8.07 6.99
CA SER A 297 -26.50 7.52 5.88
C SER A 297 -26.69 8.49 4.70
N ASP A 298 -26.60 9.80 4.92
CA ASP A 298 -26.82 10.81 3.88
C ASP A 298 -25.54 11.20 3.12
N SER A 299 -24.36 11.01 3.73
CA SER A 299 -23.06 11.23 3.06
C SER A 299 -22.75 10.15 2.01
N ALA A 300 -23.22 8.92 2.21
CA ALA A 300 -22.98 7.78 1.31
C ALA A 300 -23.77 7.83 0.00
N ARG A 301 -24.78 8.71 -0.12
CA ARG A 301 -25.60 8.88 -1.34
C ARG A 301 -25.06 9.98 -2.27
N SER A 302 -24.29 10.92 -1.74
CA SER A 302 -23.69 12.06 -2.47
C SER A 302 -22.41 11.70 -3.25
N SER A 303 -21.67 10.69 -2.79
CA SER A 303 -20.35 10.31 -3.33
C SER A 303 -20.39 9.44 -4.61
N ARG A 304 -21.58 9.04 -5.09
CA ARG A 304 -21.74 8.22 -6.32
C ARG A 304 -21.68 8.99 -7.65
N GLN A 305 -21.54 10.31 -7.66
CA GLN A 305 -21.59 11.11 -8.90
C GLN A 305 -20.25 11.69 -9.40
N ARG A 306 -19.09 11.34 -8.83
CA ARG A 306 -17.81 11.86 -9.32
C ARG A 306 -16.71 10.81 -9.40
N LEU A 307 -16.77 9.91 -10.37
CA LEU A 307 -15.59 9.23 -10.89
C LEU A 307 -15.76 9.00 -12.40
N ARG A 308 -15.14 9.87 -13.21
CA ARG A 308 -14.84 9.58 -14.62
C ARG A 308 -13.46 8.91 -14.69
N PRO A 309 -13.26 7.88 -15.53
CA PRO A 309 -11.95 7.27 -15.73
C PRO A 309 -11.03 8.26 -16.44
N LYS A 310 -9.85 8.53 -15.87
CA LYS A 310 -8.78 9.24 -16.56
C LYS A 310 -8.12 8.28 -17.54
N SER A 311 -8.16 8.65 -18.82
CA SER A 311 -7.39 8.01 -19.88
C SER A 311 -5.90 8.22 -19.67
N TRP A 312 -5.13 7.21 -20.05
CA TRP A 312 -3.67 7.21 -20.00
C TRP A 312 -3.13 8.25 -20.99
N GLY A 313 -2.60 9.36 -20.47
CA GLY A 313 -1.97 10.40 -21.26
C GLY A 313 -0.70 10.85 -20.56
N CYS A 314 0.45 10.59 -21.16
CA CYS A 314 1.72 11.17 -20.73
C CYS A 314 1.68 12.67 -21.14
N SER A 315 1.28 13.55 -20.23
CA SER A 315 1.22 14.99 -20.50
C SER A 315 2.59 15.62 -20.20
N SER A 316 3.26 16.10 -21.24
CA SER A 316 4.40 17.01 -21.10
C SER A 316 3.92 18.34 -20.52
N ARG A 317 4.30 18.65 -19.28
CA ARG A 317 4.21 20.04 -18.78
C ARG A 317 5.46 20.78 -19.21
N THR A 318 5.39 21.44 -20.37
CA THR A 318 6.28 22.54 -20.72
C THR A 318 5.93 23.75 -19.85
N ARG A 319 6.84 24.17 -18.96
CA ARG A 319 6.83 25.53 -18.40
C ARG A 319 7.38 26.46 -19.48
N SER A 320 6.51 27.16 -20.19
CA SER A 320 6.90 28.42 -20.83
C SER A 320 6.88 29.51 -19.77
N ALA A 321 8.07 29.95 -19.36
CA ALA A 321 8.24 31.23 -18.71
C ALA A 321 8.02 32.31 -19.77
N ILE A 322 7.08 33.21 -19.50
CA ILE A 322 6.86 34.43 -20.28
C ILE A 322 7.96 35.42 -19.88
N GLY A 323 8.73 35.84 -20.88
CA GLY A 323 9.34 37.16 -20.99
C GLY A 323 8.78 37.80 -22.25
#